data_AF-A0A6M0CBS8-F1
#
_entry.id   AF-A0A6M0CBS8-F1
#
_cell.length_a   1.000
_cell.length_b   1.000
_cell.length_c   1.000
_cell.angle_alpha   90.00
_cell.angle_beta   90.00
_cell.angle_gamma   90.00
#
_symmetry.space_group_name_H-M   'P 1'
#
loop_
_entity.id
_entity.type
_entity.pdbx_description
1 polymer ?
#
loop_
_entity_poly.entity_id
_entity_poly.type
_entity_poly.pdbx_seq_one_letter_code
_entity_poly.pdbx_strand_id
1 'polypeptide(L)' 'MKLEEYFNYLTPNDIRLKNTRIGIETILYEYLYNRQSPEGIYQLYPQLTLEQIY' A
#
# COMPACT_ATOMS: atom_id res chain seq x y z
N MET A 1 7.71 -12.34 -6.62
CA MET A 1 6.35 -11.82 -6.40
C MET A 1 5.71 -11.54 -7.74
N LYS A 2 4.41 -11.83 -7.90
CA LYS A 2 3.61 -11.37 -9.04
C LYS A 2 2.88 -10.12 -8.59
N LEU A 3 3.26 -8.94 -9.08
CA LEU A 3 2.71 -7.67 -8.62
C LEU A 3 1.19 -7.57 -8.89
N GLU A 4 0.72 -8.26 -9.91
CA GLU A 4 -0.68 -8.38 -10.29
C GLU A 4 -1.54 -9.10 -9.23
N GLU A 5 -0.91 -9.82 -8.30
CA GLU A 5 -1.58 -10.42 -7.15
C GLU A 5 -1.79 -9.41 -6.01
N TYR A 6 -1.05 -8.30 -6.01
CA TYR A 6 -1.06 -7.28 -4.95
C TYR A 6 -1.67 -5.94 -5.38
N PHE A 7 -1.64 -5.63 -6.68
CA PHE A 7 -2.05 -4.32 -7.19
C PHE A 7 -3.11 -4.41 -8.30
N ASN A 8 -3.98 -3.40 -8.34
CA ASN A 8 -4.86 -3.10 -9.44
C ASN A 8 -4.35 -1.84 -10.15
N TYR A 9 -4.01 -1.95 -11.43
CA TYR A 9 -3.56 -0.83 -12.26
C TYR A 9 -4.78 -0.24 -12.98
N LEU A 10 -5.30 0.88 -12.48
CA LEU A 10 -6.44 1.56 -13.11
C LEU A 10 -5.97 2.46 -14.26
N THR A 11 -4.87 3.17 -14.05
CA THR A 11 -4.15 3.97 -15.05
C THR A 11 -2.66 3.94 -14.73
N PRO A 12 -1.77 4.44 -15.61
CA PRO A 12 -0.33 4.51 -15.31
C PRO A 12 0.02 5.23 -14.00
N ASN A 13 -0.82 6.16 -13.55
CA ASN A 13 -0.61 6.95 -12.33
C ASN A 13 -1.59 6.61 -11.20
N ASP A 14 -2.45 5.60 -11.39
CA ASP A 14 -3.43 5.17 -10.39
C ASP A 14 -3.28 3.66 -10.17
N ILE A 15 -2.52 3.32 -9.14
CA ILE A 15 -2.20 1.96 -8.73
C ILE A 15 -2.77 1.75 -7.33
N ARG A 16 -3.72 0.81 -7.20
CA ARG A 16 -4.42 0.51 -5.95
C ARG A 16 -3.93 -0.80 -5.36
N LEU A 17 -3.90 -0.90 -4.04
CA LEU A 17 -3.76 -2.18 -3.34
C LEU A 17 -4.99 -3.04 -3.62
N LYS A 18 -4.77 -4.30 -3.98
CA LYS A 18 -5.83 -5.23 -4.39
C LYS A 18 -6.85 -5.41 -3.28
N ASN A 19 -8.13 -5.50 -3.66
CA ASN A 19 -9.28 -5.58 -2.75
C ASN A 19 -9.46 -4.36 -1.83
N THR A 20 -8.80 -3.23 -2.13
CA THR A 20 -8.97 -1.98 -1.39
C THR A 20 -9.19 -0.80 -2.35
N ARG A 21 -9.51 0.37 -1.80
CA ARG A 21 -9.50 1.66 -2.52
C ARG A 21 -8.25 2.48 -2.24
N ILE A 22 -7.30 1.94 -1.48
CA ILE A 22 -6.09 2.63 -1.05
C ILE A 22 -5.08 2.58 -2.20
N GLY A 23 -4.56 3.74 -2.55
CA GLY A 23 -3.50 3.85 -3.54
C GLY A 23 -2.14 3.53 -2.94
N ILE A 24 -1.23 3.01 -3.75
CA ILE A 24 0.15 2.71 -3.32
C ILE A 24 0.85 3.97 -2.80
N GLU A 25 0.48 5.15 -3.30
CA GLU A 25 1.01 6.44 -2.86
C GLU A 25 0.79 6.69 -1.37
N THR A 26 -0.28 6.15 -0.78
CA THR A 26 -0.52 6.26 0.66
C THR A 26 0.58 5.54 1.46
N ILE A 27 0.94 4.31 1.04
CA ILE A 27 1.99 3.52 1.71
C ILE A 27 3.36 4.16 1.49
N LEU A 28 3.65 4.55 0.25
CA LEU A 28 4.91 5.20 -0.11
C LEU A 28 5.08 6.53 0.64
N TYR A 29 3.99 7.27 0.85
CA TYR A 29 4.05 8.53 1.59
C TYR A 29 4.48 8.31 3.05
N GLU A 30 3.81 7.39 3.74
CA GLU A 30 4.14 7.07 5.14
C GLU A 30 5.56 6.53 5.30
N TYR A 31 5.99 5.66 4.37
CA TYR A 31 7.32 5.07 4.41
C TYR A 31 8.43 6.09 4.09
N LEU A 32 8.29 6.85 3.01
CA LEU A 32 9.36 7.72 2.51
C LEU A 32 9.43 9.06 3.25
N TYR A 33 8.27 9.67 3.54
CA TYR A 33 8.22 11.02 4.11
C TYR A 33 8.03 11.00 5.63
N ASN A 34 7.18 10.11 6.14
CA ASN A 34 6.94 9.99 7.58
C ASN A 34 7.84 8.96 8.28
N ARG A 35 8.70 8.27 7.53
CA ARG A 35 9.64 7.24 8.03
C ARG A 35 8.98 6.17 8.90
N GLN A 36 7.73 5.83 8.61
CA GLN A 36 7.03 4.77 9.31
C GLN A 36 7.59 3.41 8.89
N SER A 37 7.71 2.48 9.85
CA SER A 37 7.93 1.07 9.51
C SER A 37 6.63 0.46 8.97
N PRO A 38 6.69 -0.66 8.23
CA PRO A 38 5.49 -1.39 7.80
C PRO A 38 4.52 -1.70 8.94
N GLU A 39 5.02 -2.05 10.13
CA GLU A 39 4.21 -2.27 11.33
C GLU A 39 3.55 -0.99 11.82
N GLY A 40 4.25 0.15 11.76
CA GLY A 40 3.69 1.46 12.06
C GLY A 40 2.57 1.85 11.08
N ILE A 41 2.80 1.61 9.78
CA ILE A 41 1.78 1.83 8.74
C ILE A 41 0.56 0.94 8.97
N TYR A 42 0.76 -0.32 9.39
CA TYR A 42 -0.34 -1.22 9.73
C TYR A 42 -1.19 -0.70 10.90
N GLN A 43 -0.61 -0.01 11.88
CA GLN A 43 -1.38 0.63 12.95
C GLN A 43 -2.25 1.79 12.43
N LEU A 44 -1.80 2.51 11.40
CA LEU A 44 -2.54 3.60 10.77
C LEU A 44 -3.66 3.08 9.85
N TYR A 45 -3.43 1.94 9.19
CA TYR A 45 -4.35 1.33 8.22
C TYR A 45 -4.61 -0.14 8.57
N PRO A 46 -5.30 -0.44 9.69
CA PRO A 46 -5.51 -1.81 10.17
C PRO A 46 -6.38 -2.69 9.24
N GLN A 47 -7.02 -2.08 8.23
CA GLN A 47 -7.73 -2.77 7.16
C GLN A 47 -6.80 -3.40 6.11
N LEU A 48 -5.52 -3.04 6.11
CA LEU A 48 -4.50 -3.64 5.24
C LEU A 48 -3.81 -4.79 5.96
N THR A 49 -3.36 -5.80 5.24
CA THR A 49 -2.45 -6.80 5.81
C THR A 49 -1.01 -6.27 5.79
N LEU A 50 -0.16 -6.77 6.68
CA LEU A 50 1.28 -6.46 6.61
C LEU A 50 1.87 -6.83 5.25
N GLU A 51 1.44 -7.93 4.66
CA GLU A 51 1.87 -8.36 3.32
C GLU A 51 1.52 -7.35 2.22
N GLN A 52 0.40 -6.63 2.34
CA GLN A 52 0.04 -5.56 1.40
C GLN A 52 0.86 -4.28 1.59
N ILE A 53 1.48 -4.11 2.77
CA ILE A 53 2.29 -2.95 3.12
C ILE A 53 3.76 -3.17 2.75
N TYR A 54 4.25 -4.41 2.88
CA TYR A 54 5.60 -4.85 2.49
C TYR A 54 5.75 -4.97 0.96
#